data_AF-A0A1I3AW61-F1
#
_entry.id   AF-A0A1I3AW61-F1
#
_cell.length_a   1.000
_cell.length_b   1.000
_cell.length_c   1.000
_cell.angle_alpha   90.00
_cell.angle_beta   90.00
_cell.angle_gamma   90.00
#
_symmetry.space_group_name_H-M   'P 1'
#
loop_
_entity.id
_entity.type
_entity.pdbx_description
1 polymer ?
#
loop_
_entity_poly.entity_id
_entity_poly.type
_entity_poly.pdbx_seq_one_letter_code
_entity_poly.pdbx_strand_id
1 'polypeptide(L)'
;MESAYRVGAEVWTSGNEKVGTVDVLGDKYVRVVAEDHSFRWIAYDLLEAADSDRLMLQGSTSRILTSPPVGESDAIADEASADSFPASDPPGYTPDKT
;
A
#
# COMPACT_ATOMS: atom_id res chain seq x y z
N MET A 1 1.03 -28.36 4.90
CA MET A 1 2.03 -27.30 5.09
C MET A 1 1.25 -26.01 5.14
N GLU A 2 1.18 -25.36 6.29
CA GLU A 2 0.58 -24.04 6.41
C GLU A 2 1.56 -23.03 5.79
N SER A 3 1.14 -22.31 4.76
CA SER A 3 1.96 -21.31 4.12
C SER A 3 1.97 -20.05 4.98
N ALA A 4 3.12 -19.64 5.50
CA ALA A 4 3.28 -18.41 6.28
C ALA A 4 2.92 -17.13 5.50
N TYR A 5 2.92 -17.21 4.16
CA TYR A 5 2.52 -16.12 3.26
C TYR A 5 1.00 -16.04 3.18
N ARG A 6 0.39 -15.34 4.14
CA ARG A 6 -1.05 -15.07 4.18
C ARG A 6 -1.34 -13.61 4.51
N VAL A 7 -2.51 -13.13 4.09
CA VAL A 7 -3.04 -11.85 4.57
C VAL A 7 -3.28 -11.93 6.07
N GLY A 8 -2.86 -10.90 6.81
CA GLY A 8 -2.86 -10.86 8.27
C GLY A 8 -1.55 -11.31 8.91
N ALA A 9 -0.62 -11.92 8.16
CA ALA A 9 0.69 -12.32 8.71
C ALA A 9 1.52 -11.11 9.14
N GLU A 10 2.24 -11.24 10.25
CA GLU A 10 3.10 -10.18 10.77
C GLU A 10 4.50 -10.25 10.16
N VAL A 11 4.98 -9.11 9.66
CA VAL A 11 6.33 -9.00 9.11
C VAL A 11 7.25 -8.32 10.11
N TRP A 12 8.33 -9.01 10.46
CA TRP A 12 9.32 -8.57 11.44
C TRP A 12 10.72 -8.46 10.80
N THR A 13 11.55 -7.53 11.28
CA THR A 13 12.96 -7.47 10.88
C THR A 13 13.79 -8.47 11.68
N SER A 14 15.00 -8.79 11.22
CA SER A 14 15.98 -9.55 12.02
C SER A 14 16.37 -8.87 13.34
N GLY A 15 16.10 -7.57 13.48
CA GLY A 15 16.25 -6.81 14.73
C GLY A 15 15.10 -7.00 15.72
N ASN A 16 14.13 -7.86 15.40
CA ASN A 16 12.91 -8.08 16.17
C ASN A 16 12.03 -6.82 16.27
N GLU A 17 12.05 -5.99 15.23
CA GLU A 17 11.14 -4.85 15.07
C GLU A 17 9.99 -5.22 14.12
N LYS A 18 8.76 -4.83 14.47
CA LYS A 18 7.59 -5.05 13.61
C LYS A 18 7.60 -4.03 12.47
N VAL A 19 7.64 -4.54 11.24
CA VAL A 19 7.55 -3.71 10.02
C VAL A 19 6.10 -3.34 9.73
N GLY A 20 5.20 -4.29 9.92
CA GLY A 20 3.78 -4.16 9.68
C GLY A 20 3.08 -5.50 9.50
N THR A 21 1.89 -5.46 8.92
CA THR A 21 1.04 -6.63 8.68
C THR A 21 0.76 -6.76 7.19
N VAL A 22 0.79 -8.00 6.66
CA VAL A 22 0.48 -8.28 5.26
C VAL A 22 -1.00 -7.99 5.01
N ASP A 23 -1.25 -7.13 4.04
CA ASP A 23 -2.58 -6.68 3.66
C ASP A 23 -2.97 -7.20 2.27
N VAL A 24 -2.03 -7.26 1.32
CA VAL A 24 -2.24 -7.85 -0.02
C VAL A 24 -1.10 -8.81 -0.36
N LEU A 25 -1.47 -9.97 -0.92
CA LEU A 25 -0.55 -10.90 -1.57
C LEU A 25 -0.56 -10.62 -3.06
N GLY A 26 0.50 -10.02 -3.57
CA GLY A 26 0.74 -9.89 -5.00
C GLY A 26 1.38 -11.16 -5.56
N ASP A 27 1.70 -11.12 -6.84
CA ASP A 27 2.28 -12.23 -7.60
C ASP A 27 3.77 -12.38 -7.29
N LYS A 28 4.47 -11.25 -7.13
CA LYS A 28 5.92 -11.21 -6.86
C LYS A 28 6.28 -10.46 -5.59
N TYR A 29 5.37 -9.64 -5.08
CA TYR A 29 5.57 -8.88 -3.86
C TYR A 29 4.35 -9.02 -2.95
N VAL A 30 4.54 -8.71 -1.67
CA VAL A 30 3.46 -8.56 -0.71
C VAL A 30 3.36 -7.11 -0.29
N ARG A 31 2.13 -6.61 -0.15
CA ARG A 31 1.86 -5.32 0.47
C ARG A 31 1.78 -5.50 1.97
N VAL A 32 2.63 -4.77 2.67
CA VAL A 32 2.67 -4.70 4.13
C VAL A 32 2.26 -3.31 4.55
N VAL A 33 1.30 -3.21 5.46
CA VAL A 33 0.84 -1.95 6.03
C VAL A 33 1.42 -1.81 7.43
N ALA A 34 2.12 -0.69 7.65
CA ALA A 34 2.66 -0.32 8.95
C ALA A 34 1.57 0.28 9.85
N GLU A 35 1.84 0.40 11.15
CA GLU A 35 0.91 1.03 12.11
C GLU A 35 0.64 2.51 11.79
N ASP A 36 1.56 3.18 11.12
CA ASP A 36 1.42 4.55 10.61
C ASP A 36 0.50 4.65 9.37
N HIS A 37 -0.20 3.57 9.00
CA HIS A 37 -1.01 3.47 7.77
C HIS A 37 -0.20 3.57 6.45
N SER A 38 1.11 3.74 6.54
CA SER A 38 2.03 3.67 5.41
C SER A 38 2.12 2.25 4.85
N PHE A 39 1.94 2.07 3.53
CA PHE A 39 2.11 0.78 2.87
C PHE A 39 3.48 0.63 2.23
N ARG A 40 3.95 -0.62 2.13
CA ARG A 40 5.25 -0.98 1.57
C ARG A 40 5.14 -2.31 0.82
N TRP A 41 5.74 -2.39 -0.35
CA TRP A 41 5.81 -3.61 -1.15
C TRP A 41 7.16 -4.29 -0.94
N ILE A 42 7.11 -5.57 -0.55
CA ILE A 42 8.26 -6.38 -0.21
C ILE A 42 8.26 -7.63 -1.07
N ALA A 43 9.38 -7.90 -1.75
CA ALA A 43 9.49 -9.11 -2.59
C ALA A 43 9.51 -10.37 -1.71
N TYR A 44 8.90 -11.46 -2.19
CA TYR A 44 8.95 -12.75 -1.49
C TYR A 44 10.38 -13.25 -1.26
N ASP A 45 11.32 -12.93 -2.16
CA ASP A 45 12.75 -13.27 -2.03
C ASP A 45 13.43 -12.66 -0.78
N LEU A 46 12.87 -11.57 -0.26
CA LEU A 46 13.38 -10.90 0.93
C LEU A 46 12.65 -11.35 2.21
N LEU A 47 11.65 -12.20 2.08
CA LEU A 47 10.82 -12.66 3.19
C LEU A 47 11.05 -14.15 3.43
N GLU A 48 11.39 -14.47 4.66
CA GLU A 48 11.53 -15.84 5.11
C GLU A 48 10.39 -16.20 6.06
N ALA A 49 9.79 -17.37 5.86
CA ALA A 49 8.78 -17.90 6.76
C ALA A 49 9.45 -18.36 8.07
N ALA A 50 9.24 -17.62 9.16
CA ALA A 50 9.75 -18.00 10.47
C ALA A 50 8.76 -18.89 11.23
N ASP A 51 7.46 -18.55 11.17
CA ASP A 51 6.38 -19.29 11.81
C ASP A 51 5.12 -19.27 10.92
N SER A 52 4.06 -20.01 11.31
CA SER A 52 2.79 -20.08 10.56
C SER A 52 2.10 -18.74 10.33
N ASP A 53 2.40 -17.71 11.14
CA ASP A 53 1.83 -16.36 11.01
C ASP A 53 2.89 -15.24 11.00
N ARG A 54 4.17 -15.61 10.95
CA ARG A 54 5.27 -14.67 11.10
C ARG A 54 6.26 -14.78 9.94
N LEU A 55 6.48 -13.65 9.28
CA LEU A 55 7.47 -13.49 8.21
C LEU A 55 8.64 -12.66 8.73
N MET A 56 9.86 -13.09 8.43
CA MET A 56 11.08 -12.34 8.73
C MET A 56 11.62 -11.69 7.45
N LEU A 57 11.84 -10.39 7.50
CA LEU A 57 12.52 -9.65 6.45
C LEU A 57 14.03 -9.91 6.54
N GLN A 58 14.52 -10.74 5.63
CA GLN A 58 15.93 -11.08 5.44
C GLN A 58 16.49 -10.24 4.29
N GLY A 59 16.81 -8.97 4.55
CA GLY A 59 17.40 -8.13 3.51
C GLY A 59 17.51 -6.65 3.83
N SER A 60 18.19 -5.93 2.94
CA SER A 60 18.31 -4.47 3.03
C SER A 60 16.98 -3.80 2.68
N THR A 61 16.52 -2.90 3.56
CA THR A 61 15.32 -2.08 3.38
C THR A 61 15.33 -1.22 2.11
N SER A 62 16.49 -1.06 1.48
CA SER A 62 16.67 -0.37 0.19
C SER A 62 15.90 -0.99 -0.98
N ARG A 63 15.45 -2.24 -0.86
CA ARG A 63 14.63 -2.94 -1.88
C ARG A 63 13.13 -2.90 -1.60
N ILE A 64 12.72 -2.24 -0.50
CA ILE A 64 11.32 -2.05 -0.17
C ILE A 64 10.79 -0.89 -1.00
N LEU A 65 9.71 -1.15 -1.73
CA LEU A 65 9.08 -0.12 -2.55
C LEU A 65 7.97 0.56 -1.75
N THR A 66 7.99 1.89 -1.70
CA THR A 66 6.90 2.70 -1.12
C THR A 66 5.76 2.95 -2.13
N SER A 67 5.94 2.48 -3.36
CA SER A 67 4.97 2.56 -4.45
C SER A 67 4.75 1.17 -5.03
N PRO A 68 3.56 0.87 -5.56
CA PRO A 68 3.29 -0.43 -6.16
C PRO A 68 4.17 -0.67 -7.39
N PRO A 69 4.76 -1.87 -7.54
CA PRO A 69 5.58 -2.20 -8.71
C PRO A 69 4.73 -2.28 -9.98
N VAL A 70 5.35 -1.97 -11.11
CA VAL A 70 4.70 -2.01 -12.43
C VAL A 70 4.16 -3.43 -12.69
N GLY A 71 2.84 -3.54 -12.83
CA GLY A 71 2.14 -4.81 -13.04
C GLY A 71 1.39 -5.37 -11.83
N GLU A 72 1.59 -4.84 -10.61
CA GLU A 72 0.77 -5.19 -9.43
C GLU A 72 -0.29 -4.14 -9.10
N SER A 73 -0.17 -2.93 -9.66
CA SER A 73 -1.08 -1.79 -9.42
C SER A 73 -2.45 -1.88 -10.10
N ASP A 74 -2.73 -2.92 -10.89
CA ASP A 74 -3.95 -2.95 -11.72
C ASP A 74 -5.24 -2.96 -10.88
N ALA A 75 -5.14 -3.30 -9.60
CA ALA A 75 -6.27 -3.36 -8.68
C ALA A 75 -6.42 -2.15 -7.73
N ILE A 76 -5.51 -1.16 -7.73
CA ILE A 76 -5.61 0.04 -6.86
C ILE A 76 -5.73 1.36 -7.62
N ALA A 77 -6.03 1.31 -8.91
CA ALA A 77 -6.57 2.45 -9.63
C ALA A 77 -8.02 2.69 -9.16
N ASP A 78 -8.20 2.96 -7.86
CA ASP A 78 -9.43 3.55 -7.35
C ASP A 78 -9.41 5.02 -7.77
N GLU A 79 -10.33 5.32 -8.67
CA GLU A 79 -10.57 6.56 -9.38
C GLU A 79 -10.90 7.74 -8.46
N ALA A 80 -10.01 8.15 -7.57
CA ALA A 80 -10.11 9.43 -6.86
C ALA A 80 -9.28 10.51 -7.59
N SER A 81 -9.53 10.69 -8.88
CA SER A 81 -9.00 11.82 -9.66
C SER A 81 -10.05 12.34 -10.63
N ALA A 82 -11.15 12.84 -10.07
CA ALA A 82 -12.02 13.88 -10.62
C ALA A 82 -13.04 14.17 -9.52
N ASP A 83 -12.98 15.30 -8.84
CA ASP A 83 -13.75 16.46 -9.28
C ASP A 83 -13.19 17.74 -8.62
N SER A 84 -12.18 18.35 -9.22
CA SER A 84 -11.88 19.78 -9.00
C SER A 84 -12.54 20.55 -10.12
N PHE A 85 -13.86 20.62 -10.12
CA PHE A 85 -14.53 21.71 -10.81
C PHE A 85 -14.43 22.92 -9.89
N PRO A 86 -13.73 24.01 -10.26
CA PRO A 86 -14.07 25.27 -9.65
C PRO A 86 -15.54 25.50 -10.00
N ALA A 87 -16.38 25.70 -8.98
CA ALA A 87 -17.67 26.32 -9.20
C ALA A 87 -17.37 27.70 -9.81
N SER A 88 -17.29 27.79 -11.14
CA SER A 88 -17.42 29.02 -11.89
C SER A 88 -18.83 29.50 -11.61
N ASP A 89 -19.01 30.23 -10.52
CA ASP A 89 -20.15 31.09 -10.31
C ASP A 89 -20.09 32.15 -11.41
N PRO A 90 -20.98 32.12 -12.42
CA PRO A 90 -21.04 33.19 -13.39
C PRO A 90 -21.53 34.45 -12.64
N PRO A 91 -20.97 35.66 -12.89
CA PRO A 91 -21.49 36.86 -12.25
C PRO A 91 -22.95 37.07 -12.68
N GLY A 92 -23.87 36.75 -11.75
CA GLY A 92 -25.30 36.95 -11.90
C GLY A 92 -25.65 38.43 -11.93
N TYR A 93 -25.67 38.98 -13.14
CA TYR A 93 -26.63 39.96 -13.66
C TYR A 93 -27.22 40.96 -12.63
N THR A 94 -26.73 42.20 -12.63
CA THR A 94 -27.42 43.35 -12.04
C THR A 94 -28.65 43.72 -12.87
N PRO A 95 -29.89 43.69 -12.35
CA PRO A 95 -30.98 44.43 -12.97
C PRO A 95 -30.89 45.89 -12.50
N ASP A 96 -30.21 46.71 -13.30
CA ASP A 96 -30.49 48.15 -13.36
C ASP A 96 -31.50 48.38 -14.50
N LYS A 97 -32.48 49.28 -14.27
CA LYS A 97 -33.78 49.54 -14.96
C LYS A 97 -34.95 48.76 -14.36
N THR A 98 -35.95 49.40 -13.76
CA THR A 98 -36.50 50.76 -13.96
C THR A 98 -37.30 51.17 -12.72
#